data_AF-A0AAN8XL24-F1
#
_entry.id   AF-A0AAN8XL24-F1
#
_cell.length_a   1.000
_cell.length_b   1.000
_cell.length_c   1.000
_cell.angle_alpha   90.00
_cell.angle_beta   90.00
_cell.angle_gamma   90.00
#
_symmetry.space_group_name_H-M   'P 1'
#
loop_
_entity.id
_entity.type
_entity.pdbx_description
1 polymer ?
#
loop_
_entity_poly.entity_id
_entity_poly.type
_entity_poly.pdbx_seq_one_letter_code
_entity_poly.pdbx_strand_id
1 'polypeptide(L)'
;MRFFFFRRHLRFVPDCPVRCGAVSDVVGKVKKKYESLGDSVLIVNLEKSHRGLGISLAGHKDRNRMAVFVCGINPNGAAFKTGGIEVGDEILEAGNWASSS
;
A
#
# COMPACT_ATOMS: atom_id res chain seq x y z
N MET A 1 -19.13 1.73 21.92
CA MET A 1 -18.35 2.75 21.16
C MET A 1 -17.06 2.07 20.70
N ARG A 2 -16.69 1.96 19.43
CA ARG A 2 -17.04 2.71 18.23
C ARG A 2 -17.05 1.76 17.01
N PHE A 3 -18.06 1.92 16.16
CA PHE A 3 -18.13 1.35 14.83
C PHE A 3 -17.10 2.04 13.92
N PHE A 4 -16.41 1.30 13.05
CA PHE A 4 -15.72 1.89 11.90
C PHE A 4 -16.27 1.24 10.63
N PHE A 5 -17.40 1.78 10.15
CA PHE A 5 -17.74 1.77 8.73
C PHE A 5 -17.29 3.11 8.16
N PHE A 6 -16.54 3.15 7.07
CA PHE A 6 -16.54 4.33 6.20
C PHE A 6 -16.31 3.94 4.73
N ARG A 7 -17.20 4.46 3.88
CA ARG A 7 -17.26 4.35 2.43
C ARG A 7 -17.21 5.78 1.90
N ARG A 8 -16.16 6.20 1.18
CA ARG A 8 -16.25 7.12 0.03
C ARG A 8 -14.89 7.47 -0.60
N HIS A 9 -14.86 7.21 -1.91
CA HIS A 9 -14.37 8.06 -3.02
C HIS A 9 -12.97 8.69 -3.00
N LEU A 10 -12.19 8.18 -3.97
CA LEU A 10 -11.23 8.83 -4.88
C LEU A 10 -10.39 9.99 -4.34
N ARG A 11 -9.07 9.78 -4.28
CA ARG A 11 -8.11 10.78 -4.75
C ARG A 11 -6.98 10.17 -5.58
N PHE A 12 -6.61 10.97 -6.57
CA PHE A 12 -5.57 10.77 -7.57
C PHE A 12 -4.23 11.25 -6.99
N VAL A 13 -3.16 10.45 -7.08
CA VAL A 13 -1.81 10.84 -6.64
C VAL A 13 -0.87 10.76 -7.85
N PRO A 14 -0.31 11.90 -8.30
CA PRO A 14 0.62 11.94 -9.42
C PRO A 14 2.06 11.54 -9.01
N ASP A 15 2.78 11.10 -10.03
CA ASP A 15 4.05 10.37 -10.08
C ASP A 15 5.19 10.75 -9.11
N CYS A 16 5.83 9.73 -8.52
CA CYS A 16 7.16 9.80 -7.92
C CYS A 16 8.16 9.01 -8.80
N PRO A 17 9.18 9.64 -9.41
CA PRO A 17 10.14 8.92 -10.25
C PRO A 17 11.30 8.40 -9.39
N VAL A 18 11.34 7.10 -9.11
CA VAL A 18 12.55 6.45 -8.54
C VAL A 18 13.00 5.31 -9.44
N ARG A 19 14.08 5.58 -10.19
CA ARG A 19 14.78 4.63 -11.07
C ARG A 19 15.77 3.81 -10.27
N CYS A 20 15.39 2.59 -9.89
CA CYS A 20 16.31 1.51 -9.53
C CYS A 20 15.94 0.25 -10.33
N GLY A 21 16.87 -0.30 -11.12
CA GLY A 21 16.62 -1.40 -12.07
C GLY A 21 16.04 -2.69 -11.47
N ALA A 22 16.30 -2.98 -10.19
CA ALA A 22 15.69 -4.12 -9.50
C ALA A 22 14.19 -3.92 -9.17
N VAL A 23 13.76 -2.66 -9.01
CA VAL A 23 12.36 -2.32 -8.73
C VAL A 23 11.49 -2.58 -9.95
N SER A 24 12.02 -2.35 -11.17
CA SER A 24 11.30 -2.62 -12.43
C SER A 24 10.93 -4.10 -12.61
N ASP A 25 11.82 -5.03 -12.27
CA ASP A 25 11.55 -6.48 -12.41
C ASP A 25 10.47 -6.96 -11.44
N VAL A 26 10.48 -6.43 -10.22
CA VAL A 26 9.46 -6.73 -9.20
C VAL A 26 8.12 -6.13 -9.62
N VAL A 27 8.10 -4.87 -10.06
CA VAL A 27 6.90 -4.19 -10.57
C VAL A 27 6.30 -4.97 -11.74
N GLY A 28 7.12 -5.47 -12.67
CA GLY A 28 6.66 -6.28 -13.80
C GLY A 28 6.00 -7.59 -13.37
N LYS A 29 6.59 -8.31 -12.40
CA LYS A 29 6.02 -9.55 -11.85
C LYS A 29 4.70 -9.31 -11.11
N VAL A 30 4.64 -8.26 -10.30
CA VAL A 30 3.43 -7.89 -9.53
C VAL A 30 2.31 -7.47 -10.46
N LYS A 31 2.60 -6.60 -11.46
CA LYS A 31 1.60 -6.20 -12.46
C LYS A 31 1.02 -7.39 -13.22
N LYS A 32 1.86 -8.35 -13.63
CA LYS A 32 1.40 -9.56 -14.32
C LYS A 32 0.57 -10.47 -13.40
N LYS A 33 0.95 -10.61 -12.12
CA LYS A 33 0.22 -11.42 -11.14
C LYS A 33 -1.18 -10.87 -10.85
N TYR A 34 -1.31 -9.54 -10.84
CA TYR A 34 -2.56 -8.84 -10.52
C TYR A 34 -3.20 -8.17 -11.74
N GLU A 35 -2.83 -8.58 -12.96
CA GLU A 35 -3.37 -8.04 -14.22
C GLU A 35 -4.90 -8.21 -14.28
N SER A 36 -5.42 -9.29 -13.69
CA SER A 36 -6.86 -9.57 -13.59
C SER A 36 -7.63 -8.63 -12.66
N LEU A 37 -6.95 -7.89 -11.78
CA LEU A 37 -7.56 -6.88 -10.90
C LEU A 37 -7.67 -5.49 -11.58
N GLY A 38 -7.13 -5.34 -12.80
CA GLY A 38 -7.24 -4.14 -13.62
C GLY A 38 -6.36 -2.97 -13.17
N ASP A 39 -6.64 -1.76 -13.70
CA ASP A 39 -5.85 -0.53 -13.50
C ASP A 39 -5.87 0.03 -12.07
N SER A 40 -6.49 -0.66 -11.11
CA SER A 40 -6.61 -0.21 -9.72
C SER A 40 -5.46 -0.69 -8.81
N VAL A 41 -4.45 -1.36 -9.36
CA VAL A 41 -3.29 -1.84 -8.59
C VAL A 41 -2.22 -0.76 -8.52
N LEU A 42 -2.02 -0.20 -7.33
CA LEU A 42 -0.98 0.78 -7.06
C LEU A 42 0.22 0.12 -6.38
N ILE A 43 1.43 0.45 -6.86
CA ILE A 43 2.68 0.00 -6.25
C ILE A 43 3.35 1.22 -5.62
N VAL A 44 3.54 1.17 -4.29
CA VAL A 44 4.12 2.26 -3.52
C VAL A 44 5.43 1.79 -2.91
N ASN A 45 6.50 2.53 -3.15
CA ASN A 45 7.77 2.32 -2.47
C ASN A 45 7.83 3.18 -1.20
N LEU A 46 8.08 2.56 -0.06
CA LEU A 46 8.18 3.23 1.23
C LEU A 46 9.56 3.00 1.83
N GLU A 47 10.21 4.08 2.26
CA GLU A 47 11.40 3.99 3.09
C GLU A 47 11.00 3.76 4.54
N LYS A 48 11.42 2.63 5.11
CA LYS A 48 11.10 2.29 6.50
C LYS A 48 11.84 3.23 7.45
N SER A 49 11.09 3.98 8.25
CA SER A 49 11.64 4.79 9.34
C SER A 49 11.98 3.93 10.56
N HIS A 50 12.68 4.50 11.55
CA HIS A 50 12.87 3.88 12.87
C HIS A 50 11.53 3.49 13.53
N ARG A 51 10.45 4.23 13.25
CA ARG A 51 9.09 3.96 13.74
C ARG A 51 8.26 3.04 12.82
N GLY A 52 8.90 2.39 11.84
CA GLY A 52 8.25 1.58 10.82
C GLY A 52 7.69 2.40 9.66
N LEU A 53 6.68 1.85 8.98
CA LEU A 53 6.06 2.46 7.78
C LEU A 53 5.05 3.56 8.11
N GLY A 54 4.44 3.51 9.30
CA GLY A 54 3.43 4.47 9.72
C GLY A 54 2.02 4.18 9.19
N ILE A 55 1.69 2.92 8.92
CA ILE A 55 0.34 2.46 8.56
C ILE A 55 -0.23 1.56 9.67
N SER A 56 -1.55 1.60 9.83
CA SER A 56 -2.31 0.69 10.69
C SER A 56 -3.18 -0.20 9.83
N LEU A 57 -3.23 -1.49 10.17
CA LEU A 57 -3.92 -2.51 9.39
C LEU A 57 -5.18 -3.00 10.11
N ALA A 58 -6.22 -3.27 9.34
CA ALA A 58 -7.42 -3.95 9.79
C ALA A 58 -7.65 -5.20 8.95
N GLY A 59 -8.00 -6.31 9.60
CA GLY A 59 -8.43 -7.52 8.92
C GLY A 59 -9.87 -7.41 8.42
N HIS A 60 -10.17 -8.14 7.35
CA HIS A 60 -11.54 -8.29 6.88
C HIS A 60 -12.42 -8.99 7.94
N LYS A 61 -13.71 -8.64 7.99
CA LYS A 61 -14.68 -9.26 8.91
C LYS A 61 -14.87 -10.75 8.61
N ASP A 62 -14.92 -11.09 7.32
CA ASP A 62 -15.07 -12.47 6.87
C ASP A 62 -13.72 -13.18 6.85
N ARG A 63 -13.54 -14.15 7.73
CA ARG A 63 -12.28 -14.93 7.87
C ARG A 63 -11.91 -15.76 6.65
N ASN A 64 -12.88 -16.03 5.77
CA ASN A 64 -12.65 -16.72 4.52
C ASN A 64 -12.01 -15.82 3.45
N ARG A 65 -12.13 -14.49 3.62
CA ARG A 65 -11.44 -13.49 2.80
C ARG A 65 -10.26 -12.97 3.61
N MET A 66 -9.07 -13.49 3.34
CA MET A 66 -7.82 -13.03 3.97
C MET A 66 -7.37 -11.70 3.35
N ALA A 67 -8.20 -10.66 3.46
CA ALA A 67 -7.91 -9.32 3.00
C ALA A 67 -7.51 -8.41 4.18
N VAL A 68 -6.54 -7.54 3.92
CA VAL A 68 -6.00 -6.60 4.90
C VAL A 68 -6.14 -5.20 4.34
N PHE A 69 -6.70 -4.29 5.14
CA PHE A 69 -6.98 -2.92 4.74
C PHE A 69 -6.21 -1.93 5.59
N VAL A 70 -5.87 -0.79 5.01
CA VAL A 70 -5.33 0.35 5.76
C VAL A 70 -6.46 0.99 6.54
N CYS A 71 -6.39 0.99 7.87
CA CYS A 71 -7.39 1.62 8.74
C CYS A 71 -6.91 2.95 9.33
N GLY A 72 -5.64 3.27 9.19
CA GLY A 72 -5.05 4.51 9.69
C GLY A 72 -3.67 4.76 9.11
N ILE A 73 -3.32 6.04 9.00
CA ILE A 73 -2.01 6.49 8.53
C ILE A 73 -1.49 7.51 9.54
N ASN A 74 -0.24 7.31 9.98
CA ASN A 74 0.42 8.24 10.88
C ASN A 74 0.85 9.50 10.09
N PRO A 75 0.38 10.70 10.45
CA PRO A 75 0.74 11.94 9.75
C PRO A 75 2.25 12.25 9.76
N ASN A 76 2.97 11.69 10.74
CA ASN A 76 4.43 11.81 10.84
C ASN A 76 5.19 10.58 10.29
N GLY A 77 4.49 9.64 9.65
CA GLY A 77 5.01 8.38 9.13
C GLY A 77 5.48 8.47 7.68
N ALA A 78 6.21 7.45 7.22
CA ALA A 78 6.71 7.38 5.85
C ALA A 78 5.56 7.29 4.84
N ALA A 79 4.54 6.46 5.10
CA ALA A 79 3.38 6.30 4.22
C ALA A 79 2.63 7.62 3.95
N PHE A 80 2.48 8.47 4.97
CA PHE A 80 1.84 9.79 4.80
C PHE A 80 2.68 10.72 3.93
N LYS A 81 4.00 10.69 4.10
CA LYS A 81 4.94 11.53 3.32
C LYS A 81 5.02 11.11 1.86
N THR A 82 4.96 9.81 1.59
CA THR A 82 4.92 9.28 0.22
C THR A 82 3.61 9.63 -0.47
N GLY A 83 2.51 9.77 0.27
CA GLY A 83 1.23 10.26 -0.24
C GLY A 83 0.47 9.30 -1.16
N GLY A 84 1.03 8.13 -1.48
CA GLY A 84 0.41 7.13 -2.36
C GLY A 84 -0.46 6.09 -1.66
N ILE A 85 -0.65 6.16 -0.34
CA ILE A 85 -1.50 5.21 0.42
C ILE A 85 -2.57 6.00 1.15
N GLU A 86 -3.81 5.53 1.08
CA GLU A 86 -4.95 6.11 1.77
C GLU A 86 -5.64 5.08 2.69
N VAL A 87 -6.45 5.59 3.63
CA VAL A 87 -7.27 4.74 4.51
C VAL A 87 -8.38 4.10 3.67
N GLY A 88 -8.52 2.78 3.76
CA GLY A 88 -9.45 1.98 2.95
C GLY A 88 -8.76 1.15 1.87
N ASP A 89 -7.50 1.44 1.56
CA ASP A 89 -6.74 0.67 0.58
C ASP A 89 -6.54 -0.79 1.03
N GLU A 90 -6.68 -1.71 0.09
CA GLU A 90 -6.41 -3.13 0.31
C GLU A 90 -4.94 -3.43 0.02
N ILE A 91 -4.26 -4.04 0.98
CA ILE A 91 -2.88 -4.47 0.83
C ILE A 91 -2.87 -5.85 0.18
N LEU A 92 -2.50 -5.91 -1.09
CA LEU A 92 -2.36 -7.16 -1.83
C LEU A 92 -1.05 -7.89 -1.50
N GLU A 93 0.05 -7.14 -1.40
CA GLU A 93 1.37 -7.70 -1.12
C GLU A 93 2.24 -6.71 -0.35
N ALA A 94 2.98 -7.22 0.63
CA ALA A 94 3.99 -6.46 1.36
C ALA A 94 5.29 -7.27 1.37
N GLY A 95 6.39 -6.63 1.01
CA GLY A 95 7.67 -7.29 0.89
C GLY A 95 8.82 -6.30 1.00
N ASN A 96 10.02 -6.84 1.20
CA ASN A 96 11.23 -6.05 1.38
C ASN A 96 12.08 -6.12 0.11
N TRP A 97 11.53 -5.66 -1.01
CA TRP A 97 12.19 -5.75 -2.32
C TRP A 97 13.30 -4.71 -2.53
N ALA A 98 13.62 -3.92 -1.50
CA ALA A 98 14.59 -2.82 -1.55
C ALA A 98 15.89 -3.08 -0.76
N SER A 99 16.22 -4.31 -0.39
CA SER A 99 17.50 -4.62 0.27
C SER A 99 18.54 -5.16 -0.71
N SER A 100 19.27 -4.26 -1.35
CA SER A 100 20.63 -4.54 -1.83
C SER A 100 21.41 -3.21 -1.77
N SER A 101 22.01 -2.96 -0.61
CA SER A 101 23.27 -2.21 -0.53
C SER A 101 24.40 -3.23 -0.63
#